data_AF-A0A853CHQ6-F1
#
_entry.id   AF-A0A853CHQ6-F1
#
_cell.length_a   1.000
_cell.length_b   1.000
_cell.length_c   1.000
_cell.angle_alpha   90.00
_cell.angle_beta   90.00
_cell.angle_gamma   90.00
#
_symmetry.space_group_name_H-M   'P 1'
#
loop_
_entity.id
_entity.type
_entity.pdbx_description
1 polymer ?
#
loop_
_entity_poly.entity_id
_entity_poly.type
_entity_poly.pdbx_seq_one_letter_code
_entity_poly.pdbx_strand_id
1 'polypeptide(L)'
;MSAPPSTTVVCPGCGSVLAAGGDDVPAHPGASAPCARLFEVTLRGPREEASADPSAEALVRLADDAYDAQHPDGDDPQRSTAAAERLTARFGRQPGRAPESWQMTVADVAADLDVIDLPALVESWARSVAQDWSA
;
A
#
# COMPACT_ATOMS: atom_id res chain seq x y z
N MET A 1 23.35 -12.87 -24.55
CA MET A 1 23.45 -12.41 -23.15
C MET A 1 22.22 -12.93 -22.43
N SER A 2 22.37 -13.92 -21.55
CA SER A 2 21.25 -14.39 -20.72
C SER A 2 21.06 -13.42 -19.57
N ALA A 3 19.83 -12.92 -19.38
CA ALA A 3 19.49 -12.17 -18.17
C ALA A 3 19.69 -13.07 -16.93
N PRO A 4 20.21 -12.54 -15.81
CA PRO A 4 20.28 -13.31 -14.57
C PRO A 4 18.87 -13.75 -14.14
N PRO A 5 18.73 -14.87 -13.41
CA PRO A 5 17.43 -15.28 -12.89
C PRO A 5 16.88 -14.17 -12.01
N SER A 6 15.67 -13.70 -12.32
CA SER A 6 14.97 -12.70 -11.51
C SER A 6 14.57 -13.34 -10.20
N THR A 7 15.35 -13.12 -9.14
CA THR A 7 14.95 -13.51 -7.78
C THR A 7 13.68 -12.75 -7.41
N THR A 8 12.70 -13.42 -6.83
CA THR A 8 11.46 -12.80 -6.31
C THR A 8 11.52 -12.67 -4.80
N VAL A 9 10.90 -11.62 -4.25
CA VAL A 9 10.77 -11.34 -2.83
C VAL A 9 9.29 -11.29 -2.48
N VAL A 10 8.89 -11.95 -1.39
CA VAL A 10 7.54 -11.86 -0.83
C VAL A 10 7.53 -10.72 0.19
N CYS A 11 6.58 -9.79 0.06
CA CYS A 11 6.39 -8.72 1.05
C CYS A 11 5.79 -9.29 2.35
N PRO A 12 6.40 -9.08 3.53
CA PRO A 12 5.90 -9.63 4.78
C PRO A 12 4.59 -8.97 5.27
N GLY A 13 4.30 -7.72 4.88
CA GLY A 13 3.07 -7.05 5.27
C GLY A 13 1.87 -7.44 4.40
N CYS A 14 1.96 -7.15 3.10
CA CYS A 14 0.84 -7.37 2.17
C CYS A 14 0.83 -8.72 1.46
N GLY A 15 1.91 -9.51 1.53
CA GLY A 15 2.02 -10.82 0.86
C GLY A 15 2.34 -10.75 -0.64
N SER A 16 2.45 -9.57 -1.26
CA SER A 16 2.75 -9.44 -2.69
C SER A 16 4.11 -10.06 -3.06
N VAL A 17 4.17 -10.75 -4.20
CA VAL A 17 5.39 -11.32 -4.76
C VAL A 17 5.95 -10.36 -5.81
N LEU A 18 7.16 -9.85 -5.57
CA LEU A 18 7.76 -8.77 -6.37
C LEU A 18 9.13 -9.20 -6.89
N ALA A 19 9.53 -8.66 -8.04
CA ALA A 19 10.89 -8.85 -8.53
C ALA A 19 11.89 -8.17 -7.59
N ALA A 20 12.96 -8.88 -7.22
CA ALA A 20 14.10 -8.28 -6.53
C ALA A 20 14.74 -7.22 -7.45
N GLY A 21 14.93 -6.02 -6.92
CA GLY A 21 15.63 -4.92 -7.60
C GLY A 21 16.96 -4.59 -6.91
N GLY A 22 17.78 -3.76 -7.57
CA GLY A 22 18.99 -3.16 -6.97
C GLY A 22 18.69 -2.00 -6.01
N ASP A 23 19.75 -1.56 -5.31
CA ASP A 23 19.71 -0.88 -4.00
C ASP A 23 19.16 0.57 -3.91
N ASP A 24 18.80 0.88 -2.65
CA ASP A 24 18.42 2.14 -1.97
C ASP A 24 17.10 2.82 -2.33
N VAL A 25 16.04 2.30 -1.71
CA VAL A 25 14.78 3.01 -1.43
C VAL A 25 14.58 3.01 0.08
N PRO A 26 13.98 4.05 0.69
CA PRO A 26 13.65 4.04 2.11
C PRO A 26 12.92 2.75 2.47
N ALA A 27 13.44 2.05 3.48
CA ALA A 27 12.72 0.95 4.07
C ALA A 27 11.43 1.50 4.69
N HIS A 28 10.29 1.02 4.22
CA HIS A 28 9.06 1.21 4.97
C HIS A 28 8.93 0.07 5.98
N PRO A 29 8.75 0.37 7.28
CA PRO A 29 8.57 -0.68 8.27
C PRO A 29 7.43 -1.63 7.89
N GLY A 30 7.60 -2.93 8.17
CA GLY A 30 6.64 -3.96 7.79
C GLY A 30 6.58 -4.32 6.29
N ALA A 31 7.31 -3.61 5.41
CA ALA A 31 7.32 -3.86 3.97
C ALA A 31 8.67 -4.38 3.47
N SER A 32 8.64 -5.17 2.40
CA SER A 32 9.86 -5.46 1.64
C SER A 32 10.30 -4.24 0.84
N ALA A 33 11.61 -4.09 0.60
CA ALA A 33 12.14 -2.96 -0.18
C ALA A 33 11.52 -2.83 -1.59
N PRO A 34 11.29 -3.92 -2.36
CA PRO A 34 10.58 -3.81 -3.64
C PRO A 34 9.14 -3.30 -3.50
N CYS A 35 8.45 -3.63 -2.41
CA CYS A 35 7.07 -3.18 -2.16
C CYS A 35 7.03 -1.68 -1.84
N ALA A 36 7.90 -1.23 -0.95
CA ALA A 36 8.04 0.20 -0.64
C ALA A 36 8.36 1.00 -1.91
N ARG A 37 9.28 0.50 -2.74
CA ARG A 37 9.61 1.12 -4.02
C ARG A 37 8.41 1.20 -4.98
N LEU A 38 7.65 0.12 -5.09
CA LEU A 38 6.47 0.10 -5.95
C LEU A 38 5.47 1.17 -5.52
N PHE A 39 5.20 1.27 -4.22
CA PHE A 39 4.33 2.29 -3.63
C PHE A 39 4.82 3.72 -3.91
N GLU A 40 6.11 3.98 -3.69
CA GLU A 40 6.74 5.28 -3.99
C GLU A 40 6.61 5.69 -5.46
N VAL A 41 6.79 4.74 -6.38
CA VAL A 41 6.66 5.00 -7.82
C VAL A 41 5.20 5.23 -8.21
N THR A 42 4.29 4.41 -7.71
CA THR A 42 2.84 4.51 -7.96
C THR A 42 2.28 5.87 -7.53
N LEU A 43 2.76 6.44 -6.43
CA LEU A 43 2.27 7.71 -5.88
C LEU A 43 3.13 8.94 -6.22
N ARG A 44 4.17 8.81 -7.03
CA ARG A 44 5.11 9.91 -7.28
C ARG A 44 4.41 11.18 -7.76
N GLY A 45 3.57 11.08 -8.80
CA GLY A 45 2.83 12.22 -9.35
C GLY A 45 1.96 12.91 -8.30
N PRO A 46 1.01 12.21 -7.66
CA PRO A 46 0.20 12.79 -6.58
C PRO A 46 1.01 13.43 -5.44
N ARG A 47 2.18 12.86 -5.08
CA ARG A 47 3.04 13.42 -4.03
C ARG A 47 3.71 14.73 -4.45
N GLU A 48 4.13 14.84 -5.71
CA GLU A 48 4.67 16.08 -6.26
C GLU A 48 3.60 17.19 -6.28
N GLU A 49 2.34 16.82 -6.53
CA GLU A 49 1.20 17.73 -6.62
C GLU A 49 0.58 18.10 -5.25
N ALA A 50 0.74 17.26 -4.22
CA ALA A 50 0.04 17.39 -2.93
C ALA A 50 0.22 18.75 -2.23
N SER A 51 1.36 19.43 -2.42
CA SER A 51 1.60 20.75 -1.82
C SER A 51 0.77 21.87 -2.45
N ALA A 52 0.28 21.67 -3.68
CA ALA A 52 -0.46 22.64 -4.47
C ALA A 52 -1.91 22.23 -4.74
N ASP A 53 -2.24 20.94 -4.65
CA ASP A 53 -3.57 20.39 -4.87
C ASP A 53 -4.08 19.60 -3.63
N PRO A 54 -5.11 20.12 -2.93
CA PRO A 54 -5.75 19.42 -1.82
C PRO A 54 -6.35 18.06 -2.18
N SER A 55 -6.76 17.85 -3.44
CA SER A 55 -7.26 16.55 -3.91
C SER A 55 -6.14 15.53 -4.03
N ALA A 56 -4.98 15.92 -4.58
CA ALA A 56 -3.78 15.08 -4.59
C ALA A 56 -3.30 14.77 -3.16
N GLU A 57 -3.31 15.75 -2.26
CA GLU A 57 -2.98 15.53 -0.84
C GLU A 57 -3.91 14.50 -0.18
N ALA A 58 -5.22 14.62 -0.38
CA ALA A 58 -6.20 13.69 0.16
C ALA A 58 -6.02 12.27 -0.39
N LEU A 59 -5.66 12.15 -1.69
CA LEU A 59 -5.37 10.88 -2.32
C LEU A 59 -4.13 10.20 -1.71
N VAL A 60 -3.04 10.95 -1.53
CA VAL A 60 -1.81 10.45 -0.91
C VAL A 60 -2.08 9.97 0.51
N ARG A 61 -2.80 10.75 1.33
CA ARG A 61 -3.15 10.34 2.69
C ARG A 61 -3.97 9.05 2.72
N LEU A 62 -4.92 8.89 1.80
CA LEU A 62 -5.73 7.67 1.70
C LEU A 62 -4.87 6.45 1.33
N ALA A 63 -3.94 6.63 0.41
CA ALA A 63 -3.02 5.58 -0.01
C ALA A 63 -2.01 5.23 1.08
N ASP A 64 -1.47 6.22 1.81
CA ASP A 64 -0.59 6.01 2.95
C ASP A 64 -1.32 5.25 4.08
N ASP A 65 -2.58 5.60 4.38
CA ASP A 65 -3.39 4.85 5.34
C ASP A 65 -3.61 3.39 4.90
N ALA A 66 -3.92 3.14 3.62
CA ALA A 66 -4.06 1.80 3.08
C ALA A 66 -2.74 1.01 3.16
N TYR A 67 -1.62 1.66 2.87
CA TYR A 67 -0.30 1.04 2.92
C TYR A 67 0.09 0.69 4.37
N ASP A 68 -0.01 1.63 5.31
CA ASP A 68 0.31 1.43 6.72
C ASP A 68 -0.56 0.31 7.34
N ALA A 69 -1.85 0.27 7.00
CA ALA A 69 -2.77 -0.74 7.50
C ALA A 69 -2.43 -2.17 7.01
N GLN A 70 -1.69 -2.31 5.91
CA GLN A 70 -1.22 -3.60 5.40
C GLN A 70 0.19 -3.98 5.86
N HIS A 71 0.97 -3.05 6.42
CA HIS A 71 2.39 -3.25 6.73
C HIS A 71 2.67 -3.01 8.22
N PRO A 72 2.28 -3.95 9.11
CA PRO A 72 2.59 -3.84 10.53
C PRO A 72 4.10 -3.84 10.76
N ASP A 73 4.57 -2.87 11.54
CA ASP A 73 5.92 -2.85 12.08
C ASP A 73 5.98 -3.69 13.36
N GLY A 74 7.01 -4.51 13.51
CA GLY A 74 7.24 -5.25 14.75
C GLY A 74 7.57 -4.31 15.93
N ASP A 75 8.16 -3.16 15.65
CA ASP A 75 8.54 -2.16 16.65
C ASP A 75 7.41 -1.16 16.94
N ASP A 76 6.46 -0.98 16.01
CA ASP A 76 5.31 -0.08 16.12
C ASP A 76 4.04 -0.69 15.48
N PRO A 77 3.46 -1.73 16.11
CA PRO A 77 2.23 -2.33 15.62
C PRO A 77 1.04 -1.36 15.67
N GLN A 78 1.09 -0.34 16.54
CA GLN A 78 0.04 0.66 16.70
C GLN A 78 -0.17 1.51 15.44
N ARG A 79 0.88 1.74 14.64
CA ARG A 79 0.76 2.43 13.34
C ARG A 79 -0.28 1.77 12.43
N SER A 80 -0.17 0.46 12.23
CA SER A 80 -1.07 -0.28 11.33
C SER A 80 -2.50 -0.29 11.85
N THR A 81 -2.69 -0.48 13.16
CA THR A 81 -4.01 -0.41 13.80
C THR A 81 -4.64 0.98 13.67
N ALA A 82 -3.87 2.04 13.91
CA ALA A 82 -4.37 3.41 13.80
C ALA A 82 -4.74 3.77 12.35
N ALA A 83 -3.98 3.28 11.36
CA ALA A 83 -4.32 3.43 9.94
C ALA A 83 -5.61 2.66 9.60
N ALA A 84 -5.74 1.43 10.07
CA ALA A 84 -6.96 0.63 9.91
C ALA A 84 -8.19 1.28 10.57
N GLU A 85 -8.05 1.89 11.74
CA GLU A 85 -9.10 2.66 12.42
C GLU A 85 -9.55 3.85 11.55
N ARG A 86 -8.62 4.60 10.95
CA ARG A 86 -8.95 5.72 10.04
C ARG A 86 -9.71 5.23 8.80
N LEU A 87 -9.26 4.14 8.18
CA LEU A 87 -9.91 3.55 7.00
C LEU A 87 -11.30 3.02 7.32
N THR A 88 -11.43 2.20 8.36
CA THR A 88 -12.72 1.61 8.76
C THR A 88 -13.71 2.69 9.15
N ALA A 89 -13.30 3.72 9.92
CA ALA A 89 -14.13 4.87 10.21
C ALA A 89 -14.59 5.62 8.94
N ARG A 90 -13.67 5.86 7.98
CA ARG A 90 -13.99 6.49 6.69
C ARG A 90 -15.07 5.72 5.91
N PHE A 91 -15.04 4.39 5.96
CA PHE A 91 -16.00 3.54 5.25
C PHE A 91 -17.19 3.08 6.12
N GLY A 92 -17.38 3.65 7.31
CA GLY A 92 -18.50 3.34 8.20
C GLY A 92 -18.47 1.92 8.78
N ARG A 93 -17.27 1.39 9.03
CA ARG A 93 -17.02 0.04 9.56
C ARG A 93 -16.39 0.11 10.95
N GLN A 94 -16.39 -1.04 11.63
CA GLN A 94 -15.66 -1.21 12.89
C GLN A 94 -14.37 -1.98 12.62
N PRO A 95 -13.23 -1.55 13.20
CA PRO A 95 -11.98 -2.30 13.09
C PRO A 95 -12.08 -3.62 13.85
N GLY A 96 -11.58 -4.68 13.23
CA GLY A 96 -11.42 -6.02 13.80
C GLY A 96 -9.93 -6.37 13.89
N ARG A 97 -9.57 -7.58 13.45
CA ARG A 97 -8.19 -8.07 13.42
C ARG A 97 -7.65 -8.01 11.99
N ALA A 98 -6.36 -7.76 11.84
CA ALA A 98 -5.68 -7.93 10.55
C ALA A 98 -5.89 -9.36 10.01
N PRO A 99 -6.18 -9.52 8.71
CA PRO A 99 -6.31 -10.83 8.08
C PRO A 99 -4.94 -11.52 7.93
N GLU A 100 -4.95 -12.82 7.64
CA GLU A 100 -3.73 -13.55 7.23
C GLU A 100 -3.35 -13.27 5.76
N SER A 101 -4.31 -12.84 4.94
CA SER A 101 -4.13 -12.51 3.52
C SER A 101 -5.05 -11.37 3.09
N TRP A 102 -4.54 -10.48 2.25
CA TRP A 102 -5.27 -9.33 1.72
C TRP A 102 -5.96 -9.64 0.40
N GLN A 103 -7.16 -9.09 0.19
CA GLN A 103 -7.88 -9.23 -1.08
C GLN A 103 -7.28 -8.36 -2.20
N MET A 104 -6.79 -7.17 -1.85
CA MET A 104 -6.17 -6.23 -2.78
C MET A 104 -4.94 -5.60 -2.13
N THR A 105 -3.88 -5.40 -2.90
CA THR A 105 -2.60 -4.85 -2.46
C THR A 105 -2.16 -3.69 -3.36
N VAL A 106 -1.11 -2.99 -2.95
CA VAL A 106 -0.46 -1.98 -3.80
C VAL A 106 0.03 -2.56 -5.14
N ALA A 107 0.34 -3.87 -5.19
CA ALA A 107 0.76 -4.50 -6.43
C ALA A 107 -0.37 -4.55 -7.48
N ASP A 108 -1.60 -4.76 -7.04
CA ASP A 108 -2.78 -4.73 -7.91
C ASP A 108 -3.04 -3.31 -8.41
N VAL A 109 -2.95 -2.31 -7.51
CA VAL A 109 -3.02 -0.88 -7.90
C VAL A 109 -2.00 -0.57 -9.00
N ALA A 110 -0.74 -0.96 -8.80
CA ALA A 110 0.33 -0.67 -9.75
C ALA A 110 0.15 -1.42 -11.09
N ALA A 111 -0.40 -2.63 -11.06
CA ALA A 111 -0.64 -3.44 -12.25
C ALA A 111 -1.76 -2.87 -13.14
N ASP A 112 -2.76 -2.20 -12.55
CA ASP A 112 -3.94 -1.69 -13.26
C ASP A 112 -3.85 -0.20 -13.63
N LEU A 113 -2.73 0.47 -13.34
CA LEU A 113 -2.52 1.92 -13.55
C LEU A 113 -2.70 2.37 -15.01
N ASP A 114 -2.46 1.49 -15.98
CA ASP A 114 -2.62 1.79 -17.41
C ASP A 114 -4.07 1.60 -17.90
N VAL A 115 -4.95 1.05 -17.07
CA VAL A 115 -6.35 0.74 -17.39
C VAL A 115 -7.32 1.64 -16.62
N ILE A 116 -7.02 1.94 -15.35
CA ILE A 116 -7.92 2.64 -14.43
C ILE A 116 -7.22 3.84 -13.82
N ASP A 117 -7.96 4.94 -13.65
CA ASP A 117 -7.47 6.15 -12.99
C ASP A 117 -7.01 5.86 -11.56
N LEU A 118 -5.80 6.32 -11.21
CA LEU A 118 -5.18 6.12 -9.90
C LEU A 118 -6.08 6.50 -8.70
N PRO A 119 -6.85 7.61 -8.71
CA PRO A 119 -7.79 7.91 -7.64
C PRO A 119 -8.83 6.81 -7.39
N ALA A 120 -9.37 6.21 -8.45
CA ALA A 120 -10.35 5.13 -8.34
C ALA A 120 -9.69 3.84 -7.82
N LEU A 121 -8.47 3.54 -8.28
CA LEU A 121 -7.70 2.38 -7.80
C LEU A 121 -7.38 2.50 -6.30
N VAL A 122 -6.89 3.65 -5.84
CA VAL A 122 -6.60 3.89 -4.42
C VAL A 122 -7.86 3.81 -3.57
N GLU A 123 -8.98 4.35 -4.04
CA GLU A 123 -10.24 4.26 -3.30
C GLU A 123 -10.74 2.81 -3.19
N SER A 124 -10.63 2.04 -4.28
CA SER A 124 -10.96 0.61 -4.29
C SER A 124 -10.07 -0.17 -3.33
N TRP A 125 -8.75 0.05 -3.39
CA TRP A 125 -7.77 -0.60 -2.52
C TRP A 125 -8.02 -0.27 -1.04
N ALA A 126 -8.15 1.02 -0.69
CA ALA A 126 -8.44 1.45 0.68
C ALA A 126 -9.75 0.84 1.21
N ARG A 127 -10.78 0.74 0.36
CA ARG A 127 -12.05 0.09 0.71
C ARG A 127 -11.87 -1.41 0.95
N SER A 128 -11.08 -2.10 0.12
CA SER A 128 -10.76 -3.51 0.29
C SER A 128 -10.02 -3.76 1.60
N VAL A 129 -9.00 -2.95 1.91
CA VAL A 129 -8.25 -3.03 3.17
C VAL A 129 -9.19 -2.83 4.37
N ALA A 130 -10.08 -1.85 4.31
CA ALA A 130 -11.06 -1.63 5.36
C ALA A 130 -12.06 -2.78 5.51
N GLN A 131 -12.42 -3.48 4.42
CA GLN A 131 -13.29 -4.66 4.47
C GLN A 131 -12.57 -5.82 5.14
N ASP A 132 -11.32 -6.08 4.76
CA ASP A 132 -10.51 -7.16 5.31
C ASP A 132 -10.27 -6.98 6.82
N TRP A 133 -10.02 -5.74 7.26
CA TRP A 133 -9.90 -5.42 8.70
C TRP A 133 -11.21 -5.57 9.49
N SER A 134 -12.36 -5.59 8.83
CA SER A 134 -13.69 -5.67 9.46
C SER A 134 -14.37 -7.04 9.31
N ALA A 135 -13.69 -8.00 8.71
CA ALA A 135 -14.20 -9.34 8.44
C ALA A 135 -14.21 -10.24 9.68
#